data_AF-A0A7I5EEM6-F1
#
_entry.id   AF-A0A7I5EEM6-F1
#
_cell.length_a   1.000
_cell.length_b   1.000
_cell.length_c   1.000
_cell.angle_alpha   90.00
_cell.angle_beta   90.00
_cell.angle_gamma   90.00
#
_symmetry.space_group_name_H-M   'P 1'
#
loop_
_entity.id
_entity.type
_entity.pdbx_description
1 polymer ?
#
loop_
_entity_poly.entity_id
_entity_poly.type
_entity_poly.pdbx_seq_one_letter_code
_entity_poly.pdbx_strand_id
1 'polypeptide(L)'
;MAGMANNIKFKLFTKRRLFLAVLTIFATIGLYSLGVGIWLYLERTDFHELTPTSFSAFSTAGLCCSTGVAVWIICTVGYFSAVSYNKRLLYTYIGFVILLAFIQTMTGVLGFTYKDATRERIRTDLFQNINRTALVTGNGRVFDLTTSWDRLQKSLECCGVNNGSDWFYSSRWPSHRFVPNSCCDPKHFESVDSMNNCGKVDNSTLLFQQGCFEVFADWLYHHVAIMNWISFALLIAELVSLALAISLVRSESFKKGSSQARRDEYHRCLVEMNDLDAARDLRIRPMDRIGDAAQDP
;
A
#
# COMPACT_ATOMS: atom_id res chain seq x y z
N MET A 1 47.79 -16.00 6.69
CA MET A 1 47.17 -14.66 6.48
C MET A 1 46.34 -14.56 5.19
N ALA A 2 46.76 -15.14 4.06
CA ALA A 2 46.00 -15.12 2.80
C ALA A 2 44.60 -15.78 2.87
N GLY A 3 44.46 -16.91 3.57
CA GLY A 3 43.16 -17.59 3.74
C GLY A 3 42.12 -16.78 4.52
N MET A 4 42.55 -15.98 5.51
CA MET A 4 41.64 -15.14 6.30
C MET A 4 41.17 -13.92 5.50
N ALA A 5 42.04 -13.32 4.68
CA ALA A 5 41.69 -12.20 3.80
C ALA A 5 40.70 -12.60 2.69
N ASN A 6 40.85 -13.81 2.11
CA ASN A 6 39.93 -14.35 1.11
C ASN A 6 38.54 -14.63 1.69
N ASN A 7 38.47 -15.18 2.90
CA ASN A 7 37.21 -15.41 3.60
C ASN A 7 36.46 -14.11 3.94
N ILE A 8 37.16 -13.03 4.27
CA ILE A 8 36.56 -11.71 4.56
C ILE A 8 36.00 -11.08 3.29
N LYS A 9 36.74 -11.11 2.17
CA LYS A 9 36.28 -10.59 0.87
C LYS A 9 35.06 -11.36 0.36
N PHE A 10 35.08 -12.69 0.48
CA PHE A 10 33.97 -13.56 0.09
C PHE A 10 32.71 -13.25 0.91
N LYS A 11 32.80 -13.22 2.24
CA LYS A 11 31.67 -12.86 3.12
C LYS A 11 31.07 -11.50 2.79
N LEU A 12 31.90 -10.52 2.44
CA LEU A 12 31.43 -9.17 2.15
C LEU A 12 30.72 -9.07 0.79
N PHE A 13 31.23 -9.77 -0.21
CA PHE A 13 30.59 -9.86 -1.51
C PHE A 13 29.24 -10.60 -1.42
N THR A 14 29.16 -11.65 -0.60
CA THR A 14 27.93 -12.38 -0.31
C THR A 14 26.89 -11.48 0.37
N LYS A 15 27.27 -10.66 1.36
CA LYS A 15 26.34 -9.71 2.02
C LYS A 15 25.73 -8.71 1.05
N ARG A 16 26.53 -8.17 0.12
CA ARG A 16 26.03 -7.23 -0.89
C ARG A 16 25.09 -7.91 -1.88
N ARG A 17 25.44 -9.11 -2.35
CA ARG A 17 24.56 -9.89 -3.25
C ARG A 17 23.24 -10.24 -2.58
N LEU A 18 23.27 -10.63 -1.30
CA LEU A 18 22.07 -10.91 -0.52
C LEU A 18 21.19 -9.67 -0.40
N PHE A 19 21.77 -8.51 -0.06
CA PHE A 19 21.03 -7.24 0.03
C PHE A 19 20.37 -6.87 -1.30
N LEU A 20 21.10 -6.97 -2.42
CA LEU A 20 20.55 -6.71 -3.76
C LEU A 20 19.43 -7.69 -4.11
N ALA A 21 19.60 -8.99 -3.83
CA ALA A 21 18.57 -10.00 -4.11
C ALA A 21 17.28 -9.73 -3.33
N VAL A 22 17.38 -9.42 -2.04
CA VAL A 22 16.24 -9.06 -1.19
C VAL A 22 15.51 -7.83 -1.74
N LEU A 23 16.23 -6.78 -2.10
CA LEU A 23 15.63 -5.57 -2.67
C LEU A 23 14.96 -5.81 -4.03
N THR A 24 15.54 -6.66 -4.89
CA THR A 24 14.91 -7.00 -6.17
C THR A 24 13.61 -7.77 -5.99
N ILE A 25 13.53 -8.68 -5.00
CA ILE A 25 12.30 -9.41 -4.69
C ILE A 25 11.21 -8.45 -4.18
N PHE A 26 11.55 -7.54 -3.28
CA PHE A 26 10.58 -6.54 -2.81
C PHE A 26 10.14 -5.57 -3.92
N ALA A 27 11.05 -5.20 -4.83
CA ALA A 27 10.73 -4.36 -5.97
C ALA A 27 9.73 -5.03 -6.93
N THR A 28 9.87 -6.33 -7.21
CA THR A 28 8.93 -7.05 -8.07
C THR A 28 7.57 -7.23 -7.40
N ILE A 29 7.53 -7.48 -6.08
CA ILE A 29 6.29 -7.51 -5.31
C ILE A 29 5.59 -6.14 -5.34
N GLY A 30 6.32 -5.04 -5.17
CA GLY A 30 5.78 -3.68 -5.26
C GLY A 30 5.19 -3.39 -6.64
N LEU A 31 5.88 -3.80 -7.71
CA LEU A 31 5.39 -3.63 -9.09
C LEU A 31 4.14 -4.49 -9.37
N TYR A 32 4.10 -5.72 -8.85
CA TYR A 32 2.92 -6.57 -8.93
C TYR A 32 1.72 -5.95 -8.21
N SER A 33 1.91 -5.45 -6.98
CA SER A 33 0.87 -4.74 -6.22
C SER A 33 0.35 -3.51 -6.96
N LEU A 34 1.24 -2.75 -7.59
CA LEU A 34 0.87 -1.61 -8.44
C LEU A 34 0.02 -2.05 -9.64
N GLY A 35 0.40 -3.13 -10.32
CA GLY A 35 -0.37 -3.71 -11.42
C GLY A 35 -1.78 -4.13 -10.98
N VAL A 36 -1.90 -4.80 -9.83
CA VAL A 36 -3.19 -5.18 -9.25
C VAL A 36 -4.01 -3.93 -8.89
N GLY A 37 -3.40 -2.91 -8.31
CA GLY A 37 -4.09 -1.66 -7.98
C GLY A 37 -4.63 -0.94 -9.22
N ILE A 38 -3.85 -0.90 -10.30
CA ILE A 38 -4.28 -0.33 -11.59
C ILE A 38 -5.38 -1.19 -12.22
N TRP A 39 -5.26 -2.51 -12.19
CA TRP A 39 -6.28 -3.43 -12.70
C TRP A 39 -7.62 -3.22 -11.99
N LEU A 40 -7.61 -3.18 -10.65
CA LEU A 40 -8.79 -2.88 -9.83
C LEU A 40 -9.38 -1.50 -10.14
N TYR A 41 -8.53 -0.54 -10.51
CA TYR A 41 -8.98 0.79 -10.90
C TYR A 41 -9.69 0.75 -12.26
N LEU A 42 -9.17 -0.01 -13.24
CA LEU A 42 -9.71 -0.12 -14.60
C LEU A 42 -10.98 -0.97 -14.67
N GLU A 43 -11.02 -2.18 -14.08
CA GLU A 43 -12.23 -3.02 -14.09
C GLU A 43 -13.42 -2.35 -13.39
N ARG A 44 -13.15 -1.46 -12.43
CA ARG A 44 -14.19 -0.71 -11.72
C ARG A 44 -14.63 0.55 -12.47
N THR A 45 -13.92 0.97 -13.52
CA THR A 45 -14.39 2.04 -14.42
C THR A 45 -15.51 1.58 -15.34
N ASP A 46 -15.62 0.30 -15.71
CA ASP A 46 -16.76 -0.18 -16.53
C ASP A 46 -18.13 -0.09 -15.81
N PHE A 47 -18.12 0.11 -14.47
CA PHE A 47 -19.29 0.40 -13.64
C PHE A 47 -19.30 1.86 -13.18
N HIS A 48 -19.05 2.79 -14.10
CA HIS A 48 -18.89 4.25 -13.91
C HIS A 48 -19.99 4.94 -13.07
N GLU A 49 -21.15 4.31 -12.85
CA GLU A 49 -22.28 4.87 -12.12
C GLU A 49 -22.56 4.26 -10.73
N LEU A 50 -21.95 3.12 -10.37
CA LEU A 50 -22.40 2.35 -9.19
C LEU A 50 -21.37 2.20 -8.06
N THR A 51 -20.09 2.46 -8.31
CA THR A 51 -19.06 2.35 -7.24
C THR A 51 -17.98 3.42 -7.35
N PRO A 52 -18.23 4.63 -6.85
CA PRO A 52 -17.23 5.67 -6.81
C PRO A 52 -16.45 5.68 -5.49
N THR A 53 -16.26 4.52 -4.84
CA THR A 53 -15.30 4.32 -3.73
C THR A 53 -13.84 4.40 -4.20
N SER A 54 -13.59 4.50 -5.52
CA SER A 54 -12.26 4.30 -6.13
C SER A 54 -11.30 5.49 -6.05
N PHE A 55 -11.75 6.66 -5.58
CA PHE A 55 -10.97 7.91 -5.63
C PHE A 55 -10.53 8.45 -4.25
N SER A 56 -10.86 7.76 -3.16
CA SER A 56 -10.25 8.08 -1.88
C SER A 56 -8.90 7.37 -1.78
N ALA A 57 -7.88 8.04 -1.23
CA ALA A 57 -6.58 7.42 -0.94
C ALA A 57 -6.71 6.17 -0.05
N PHE A 58 -7.83 6.04 0.67
CA PHE A 58 -8.18 4.92 1.54
C PHE A 58 -8.99 3.80 0.86
N SER A 59 -9.26 3.89 -0.44
CA SER A 59 -9.86 2.80 -1.22
C SER A 59 -8.89 1.63 -1.35
N THR A 60 -9.40 0.40 -1.48
CA THR A 60 -8.55 -0.79 -1.70
C THR A 60 -7.59 -0.61 -2.89
N ALA A 61 -8.09 -0.09 -4.02
CA ALA A 61 -7.26 0.20 -5.19
C ALA A 61 -6.22 1.31 -4.91
N GLY A 62 -6.63 2.40 -4.23
CA GLY A 62 -5.75 3.50 -3.86
C GLY A 62 -4.63 3.08 -2.90
N LEU A 63 -4.94 2.22 -1.94
CA LEU A 63 -3.97 1.65 -1.01
C LEU A 63 -3.00 0.70 -1.72
N CYS A 64 -3.47 -0.18 -2.61
CA CYS A 64 -2.60 -1.05 -3.41
C CYS A 64 -1.66 -0.26 -4.33
N CYS A 65 -2.16 0.79 -4.98
CA CYS A 65 -1.36 1.66 -5.83
C CYS A 65 -0.33 2.45 -5.02
N SER A 66 -0.76 3.16 -3.97
CA SER A 66 0.12 4.03 -3.18
C SER A 66 1.24 3.24 -2.48
N THR A 67 0.91 2.10 -1.87
CA THR A 67 1.90 1.22 -1.25
C THR A 67 2.82 0.59 -2.29
N GLY A 68 2.28 0.14 -3.43
CA GLY A 68 3.07 -0.41 -4.55
C GLY A 68 4.11 0.57 -5.09
N VAL A 69 3.71 1.83 -5.36
CA VAL A 69 4.63 2.90 -5.79
C VAL A 69 5.70 3.14 -4.73
N ALA A 70 5.29 3.29 -3.46
CA ALA A 70 6.23 3.59 -2.38
C ALA A 70 7.30 2.50 -2.21
N VAL A 71 6.89 1.23 -2.20
CA VAL A 71 7.82 0.09 -2.11
C VAL A 71 8.77 0.07 -3.29
N TRP A 72 8.26 0.28 -4.51
CA TRP A 72 9.10 0.28 -5.72
C TRP A 72 10.15 1.41 -5.69
N ILE A 73 9.78 2.63 -5.30
CA ILE A 73 10.72 3.76 -5.16
C ILE A 73 11.77 3.46 -4.09
N ILE A 74 11.36 2.98 -2.90
CA ILE A 74 12.31 2.71 -1.81
C ILE A 74 13.28 1.60 -2.20
N CYS A 75 12.79 0.53 -2.85
CA CYS A 75 13.63 -0.58 -3.29
C CYS A 75 14.60 -0.17 -4.41
N THR A 76 14.17 0.65 -5.37
CA THR A 76 15.06 1.17 -6.44
C THR A 76 16.14 2.07 -5.87
N VAL A 77 15.81 2.99 -4.95
CA VAL A 77 16.79 3.81 -4.21
C VAL A 77 17.79 2.92 -3.46
N GLY A 78 17.31 1.88 -2.77
CA GLY A 78 18.17 0.90 -2.10
C GLY A 78 19.09 0.17 -3.08
N TYR A 79 18.58 -0.26 -4.23
CA TYR A 79 19.33 -0.97 -5.25
C TYR A 79 20.43 -0.09 -5.85
N PHE A 80 20.08 1.11 -6.30
CA PHE A 80 21.03 2.09 -6.82
C PHE A 80 22.07 2.48 -5.78
N SER A 81 21.71 2.59 -4.49
CA SER A 81 22.66 2.92 -3.43
C SER A 81 23.79 1.88 -3.29
N ALA A 82 23.45 0.60 -3.46
CA ALA A 82 24.39 -0.51 -3.36
C ALA A 82 25.24 -0.70 -4.63
N VAL A 83 24.71 -0.37 -5.81
CA VAL A 83 25.43 -0.44 -7.09
C VAL A 83 26.37 0.76 -7.28
N SER A 84 25.88 1.98 -7.03
CA SER A 84 26.63 3.22 -7.26
C SER A 84 27.64 3.54 -6.13
N TYR A 85 27.67 2.75 -5.06
CA TYR A 85 28.46 3.01 -3.85
C TYR A 85 28.28 4.44 -3.28
N ASN A 86 27.11 5.04 -3.50
CA ASN A 86 26.83 6.40 -3.08
C ASN A 86 26.33 6.38 -1.62
N LYS A 87 27.18 6.87 -0.70
CA LYS A 87 26.87 6.94 0.73
C LYS A 87 25.62 7.75 1.04
N ARG A 88 25.39 8.86 0.32
CA ARG A 88 24.22 9.72 0.56
C ARG A 88 22.93 8.96 0.27
N LEU A 89 22.88 8.27 -0.87
CA LEU A 89 21.74 7.46 -1.29
C LEU A 89 21.47 6.26 -0.35
N LEU A 90 22.54 5.68 0.22
CA LEU A 90 22.41 4.61 1.20
C LEU A 90 21.85 5.12 2.54
N TYR A 91 22.25 6.31 2.98
CA TYR A 91 21.67 6.95 4.17
C TYR A 91 20.21 7.35 3.96
N THR A 92 19.83 7.84 2.77
CA THR A 92 18.42 8.12 2.47
C THR A 92 17.58 6.85 2.51
N TYR A 93 18.07 5.74 1.95
CA TYR A 93 17.39 4.43 2.05
C TYR A 93 17.21 4.01 3.52
N ILE A 94 18.27 4.10 4.34
CA ILE A 94 18.20 3.79 5.77
C ILE A 94 17.15 4.67 6.49
N GLY A 95 17.12 5.97 6.18
CA GLY A 95 16.13 6.90 6.73
C GLY A 95 14.68 6.50 6.39
N PHE A 96 14.42 6.13 5.14
CA PHE A 96 13.09 5.66 4.72
C PHE A 96 12.67 4.37 5.44
N VAL A 97 13.57 3.38 5.56
CA VAL A 97 13.26 2.12 6.26
C VAL A 97 12.97 2.37 7.75
N ILE A 98 13.73 3.25 8.41
CA ILE A 98 13.47 3.60 9.81
C ILE A 98 12.12 4.32 9.95
N LEU A 99 11.79 5.22 9.01
CA LEU A 99 10.51 5.91 9.00
C LEU A 99 9.33 4.94 8.84
N LEU A 100 9.46 3.95 7.95
CA LEU A 100 8.44 2.91 7.76
C LEU A 100 8.26 2.05 9.02
N ALA A 101 9.35 1.58 9.61
CA ALA A 101 9.30 0.81 10.87
C ALA A 101 8.64 1.62 12.00
N PHE A 102 8.89 2.93 12.06
CA PHE A 102 8.22 3.81 13.02
C PHE A 102 6.72 3.94 12.75
N ILE A 103 6.30 4.21 11.51
CA ILE A 103 4.88 4.29 11.14
C ILE A 103 4.17 2.96 11.43
N GLN A 104 4.81 1.83 11.11
CA GLN A 104 4.26 0.50 11.31
C GLN A 104 4.06 0.18 12.79
N THR A 105 5.05 0.47 13.64
CA THR A 105 4.94 0.27 15.09
C THR A 105 3.90 1.19 15.72
N MET A 106 3.84 2.46 15.32
CA MET A 106 2.80 3.39 15.76
C MET A 106 1.39 2.91 15.38
N THR A 107 1.21 2.47 14.13
CA THR A 107 -0.07 1.94 13.65
C THR A 107 -0.47 0.69 14.42
N GLY A 108 0.47 -0.22 14.71
CA GLY A 108 0.22 -1.40 15.52
C GLY A 108 -0.21 -1.06 16.95
N VAL A 109 0.47 -0.11 17.61
CA VAL A 109 0.13 0.33 18.96
C VAL A 109 -1.23 1.02 19.01
N LEU A 110 -1.51 1.91 18.05
CA LEU A 110 -2.80 2.59 17.95
C LEU A 110 -3.93 1.59 17.67
N GLY A 111 -3.72 0.64 16.75
CA GLY A 111 -4.68 -0.41 16.44
C GLY A 111 -5.01 -1.28 17.65
N PHE A 112 -4.01 -1.61 18.46
CA PHE A 112 -4.23 -2.37 19.70
C PHE A 112 -4.95 -1.55 20.76
N THR A 113 -4.55 -0.30 20.98
CA THR A 113 -5.09 0.56 22.04
C THR A 113 -6.54 0.96 21.78
N TYR A 114 -6.89 1.27 20.52
CA TYR A 114 -8.22 1.73 20.14
C TYR A 114 -9.12 0.62 19.58
N LYS A 115 -8.79 -0.67 19.80
CA LYS A 115 -9.56 -1.80 19.28
C LYS A 115 -11.04 -1.76 19.70
N ASP A 116 -11.32 -1.46 20.97
CA ASP A 116 -12.67 -1.51 21.54
C ASP A 116 -13.46 -0.28 21.10
N ALA A 117 -12.82 0.89 21.07
CA ALA A 117 -13.41 2.11 20.52
C ALA A 117 -13.74 1.97 19.03
N THR A 118 -12.88 1.28 18.26
CA THR A 118 -13.11 0.99 16.84
C THR A 118 -14.29 0.04 16.66
N ARG A 119 -14.38 -1.00 17.50
CA ARG A 119 -15.51 -1.93 17.54
C ARG A 119 -16.83 -1.19 17.79
N GLU A 120 -16.87 -0.27 18.75
CA GLU A 120 -18.10 0.49 19.04
C GLU A 120 -18.43 1.51 17.93
N ARG A 121 -17.42 2.13 17.30
CA ARG A 121 -17.64 2.97 16.12
C ARG A 121 -18.26 2.18 14.97
N ILE A 122 -17.75 0.99 14.67
CA ILE A 122 -18.31 0.10 13.64
C ILE A 122 -19.77 -0.22 13.96
N ARG A 123 -20.09 -0.54 15.22
CA ARG A 123 -21.47 -0.78 15.67
C ARG A 123 -22.38 0.41 15.40
N THR A 124 -21.92 1.60 15.79
CA THR A 124 -22.65 2.85 15.63
C THR A 124 -22.86 3.18 14.14
N ASP A 125 -21.83 2.98 13.32
CA ASP A 125 -21.90 3.21 11.87
C ASP A 125 -22.91 2.24 11.22
N LEU A 126 -22.94 0.96 11.62
CA LEU A 126 -23.95 0.01 11.15
C LEU A 126 -25.38 0.48 11.52
N PHE A 127 -25.59 0.96 12.74
CA PHE A 127 -26.88 1.54 13.13
C PHE A 127 -27.27 2.78 12.33
N GLN A 128 -26.32 3.64 12.00
CA GLN A 128 -26.62 4.79 11.14
C GLN A 128 -26.95 4.37 9.71
N ASN A 129 -26.29 3.32 9.24
CA ASN A 129 -26.41 2.79 7.89
C ASN A 129 -27.70 1.97 7.67
N ILE A 130 -28.30 1.38 8.70
CA ILE A 130 -29.58 0.67 8.58
C ILE A 130 -30.75 1.62 8.24
N ASN A 131 -30.65 2.88 8.66
CA ASN A 131 -31.67 3.90 8.44
C ASN A 131 -31.51 4.65 7.11
N ARG A 132 -30.41 4.41 6.40
CA ARG A 132 -30.10 5.08 5.13
C ARG A 132 -30.29 4.10 3.99
N THR A 133 -31.11 4.49 3.02
CA THR A 133 -31.23 3.77 1.75
C THR A 133 -30.01 4.02 0.88
N ALA A 134 -29.51 5.25 0.91
CA ALA A 134 -28.30 5.64 0.25
C ALA A 134 -27.42 6.58 1.08
N LEU A 135 -26.11 6.46 0.94
CA LEU A 135 -25.15 7.45 1.45
C LEU A 135 -24.75 8.35 0.30
N VAL A 136 -25.05 9.64 0.42
CA VAL A 136 -24.54 10.67 -0.50
C VAL A 136 -23.25 11.23 0.08
N THR A 137 -22.10 10.87 -0.49
CA THR A 137 -20.81 11.46 -0.09
C THR A 137 -20.77 12.93 -0.53
N GLY A 138 -19.99 13.79 0.14
CA GLY A 138 -19.84 15.23 -0.21
C GLY A 138 -19.44 15.53 -1.67
N ASN A 139 -19.03 14.52 -2.43
CA ASN A 139 -18.73 14.60 -3.86
C ASN A 139 -19.93 14.15 -4.75
N GLY A 140 -21.16 14.12 -4.21
CA GLY A 140 -22.39 13.79 -4.95
C GLY A 140 -22.63 12.28 -5.22
N ARG A 141 -21.93 11.40 -4.52
CA ARG A 141 -21.91 9.94 -4.79
C ARG A 141 -22.96 9.19 -3.99
N VAL A 142 -23.83 8.43 -4.64
CA VAL A 142 -24.91 7.65 -4.01
C VAL A 142 -24.48 6.19 -3.85
N PHE A 143 -24.24 5.73 -2.62
CA PHE A 143 -24.03 4.30 -2.34
C PHE A 143 -25.35 3.64 -2.00
N ASP A 144 -25.76 2.59 -2.73
CA ASP A 144 -26.92 1.79 -2.33
C ASP A 144 -26.55 0.89 -1.14
N LEU A 145 -27.02 1.30 0.04
CA LEU A 145 -26.81 0.51 1.25
C LEU A 145 -27.72 -0.72 1.26
N THR A 146 -28.83 -0.72 0.52
CA THR A 146 -29.78 -1.83 0.47
C THR A 146 -29.11 -3.09 -0.06
N THR A 147 -28.46 -3.00 -1.23
CA THR A 147 -27.72 -4.12 -1.82
C THR A 147 -26.55 -4.57 -0.95
N SER A 148 -25.89 -3.64 -0.26
CA SER A 148 -24.77 -3.95 0.63
C SER A 148 -25.22 -4.70 1.88
N TRP A 149 -26.33 -4.29 2.48
CA TRP A 149 -26.98 -5.00 3.59
C TRP A 149 -27.45 -6.39 3.18
N ASP A 150 -28.06 -6.52 2.00
CA ASP A 150 -28.54 -7.81 1.51
C ASP A 150 -27.41 -8.84 1.34
N ARG A 151 -26.25 -8.40 0.83
CA ARG A 151 -25.07 -9.25 0.71
C ARG A 151 -24.47 -9.58 2.07
N LEU A 152 -24.38 -8.60 2.96
CA LEU A 152 -23.84 -8.80 4.31
C LEU A 152 -24.65 -9.86 5.07
N GLN A 153 -25.98 -9.70 5.09
CA GLN A 153 -26.89 -10.60 5.80
C GLN A 153 -26.86 -12.03 5.25
N LYS A 154 -26.83 -12.18 3.92
CA LYS A 154 -26.71 -13.50 3.28
C LYS A 154 -25.34 -14.15 3.49
N SER A 155 -24.26 -13.36 3.45
CA SER A 155 -22.90 -13.87 3.57
C SER A 155 -22.51 -14.24 5.00
N LEU A 156 -23.12 -13.59 5.99
CA LEU A 156 -22.83 -13.81 7.41
C LEU A 156 -23.98 -14.52 8.16
N GLU A 157 -25.03 -14.94 7.44
CA GLU A 157 -26.21 -15.62 8.00
C GLU A 157 -26.78 -14.88 9.23
N CYS A 158 -26.99 -13.57 9.09
CA CYS A 158 -27.36 -12.67 10.20
C CYS A 158 -28.50 -11.71 9.81
N CYS A 159 -29.18 -11.13 10.80
CA CYS A 159 -30.24 -10.15 10.58
C CYS A 159 -30.15 -8.95 11.53
N GLY A 160 -30.23 -7.74 10.96
CA GLY A 160 -30.12 -6.48 11.70
C GLY A 160 -28.71 -6.23 12.26
N VAL A 161 -28.54 -5.21 13.10
CA VAL A 161 -27.23 -4.92 13.71
C VAL A 161 -27.00 -5.84 14.90
N ASN A 162 -27.93 -5.82 15.85
CA ASN A 162 -27.98 -6.70 17.00
C ASN A 162 -29.01 -7.81 16.83
N ASN A 163 -30.15 -7.48 16.21
CA ASN A 163 -31.23 -8.41 15.98
C ASN A 163 -32.13 -7.91 14.84
N GLY A 164 -32.95 -8.79 14.28
CA GLY A 164 -33.89 -8.45 13.19
C GLY A 164 -34.89 -7.35 13.56
N SER A 165 -35.18 -7.16 14.84
CA SER A 165 -36.03 -6.07 15.34
C SER A 165 -35.48 -4.67 15.03
N ASP A 166 -34.19 -4.54 14.77
CA ASP A 166 -33.58 -3.24 14.42
C ASP A 166 -34.20 -2.65 13.14
N TRP A 167 -34.69 -3.49 12.23
CA TRP A 167 -35.38 -3.06 11.01
C TRP A 167 -36.75 -2.43 11.27
N PHE A 168 -37.41 -2.78 12.37
CA PHE A 168 -38.74 -2.24 12.72
C PHE A 168 -38.68 -0.75 13.08
N TYR A 169 -37.51 -0.29 13.53
CA TYR A 169 -37.24 1.11 13.80
C TYR A 169 -36.63 1.83 12.60
N SER A 170 -36.44 1.13 11.48
CA SER A 170 -35.84 1.72 10.29
C SER A 170 -36.81 2.60 9.53
N SER A 171 -36.30 3.69 8.96
CA SER A 171 -37.08 4.58 8.07
C SER A 171 -37.53 3.91 6.77
N ARG A 172 -37.11 2.66 6.51
CA ARG A 172 -37.40 1.90 5.28
C ARG A 172 -38.86 1.45 5.20
N TRP A 173 -39.46 1.05 6.32
CA TRP A 173 -40.83 0.58 6.42
C TRP A 173 -41.51 1.19 7.66
N PRO A 174 -41.91 2.47 7.60
CA PRO A 174 -42.55 3.12 8.74
C PRO A 174 -43.83 2.38 9.11
N SER A 175 -44.02 2.13 10.40
CA SER A 175 -45.21 1.48 10.98
C SER A 175 -45.45 0.01 10.59
N HIS A 176 -44.48 -0.65 9.94
CA HIS A 176 -44.54 -2.07 9.64
C HIS A 176 -43.39 -2.83 10.30
N ARG A 177 -43.68 -4.01 10.85
CA ARG A 177 -42.67 -4.93 11.40
C ARG A 177 -42.10 -5.81 10.29
N PHE A 178 -41.44 -5.18 9.32
CA PHE A 178 -40.83 -5.87 8.18
C PHE A 178 -39.31 -5.89 8.28
N VAL A 179 -38.74 -6.98 7.77
CA VAL A 179 -37.30 -7.13 7.54
C VAL A 179 -37.04 -7.36 6.05
N PRO A 180 -35.82 -7.10 5.56
CA PRO A 180 -35.42 -7.50 4.21
C PRO A 180 -35.52 -9.02 4.01
N ASN A 181 -35.83 -9.48 2.79
CA ASN A 181 -35.85 -10.92 2.49
C ASN A 181 -34.45 -11.57 2.62
N SER A 182 -33.38 -10.77 2.62
CA SER A 182 -32.01 -11.22 2.89
C SER A 182 -31.79 -11.68 4.34
N CYS A 183 -32.69 -11.36 5.27
CA CYS A 183 -32.72 -11.89 6.63
C CYS A 183 -33.32 -13.30 6.76
N CYS A 184 -33.94 -13.83 5.70
CA CYS A 184 -34.61 -15.13 5.74
C CYS A 184 -33.60 -16.26 5.69
N ASP A 185 -33.72 -17.22 6.60
CA ASP A 185 -32.87 -18.41 6.65
C ASP A 185 -33.36 -19.45 5.62
N PRO A 186 -32.57 -19.75 4.58
CA PRO A 186 -32.95 -20.71 3.54
C PRO A 186 -33.27 -22.10 4.07
N LYS A 187 -32.77 -22.49 5.26
CA LYS A 187 -33.00 -23.81 5.87
C LYS A 187 -34.47 -24.09 6.16
N HIS A 188 -35.29 -23.04 6.27
CA HIS A 188 -36.72 -23.17 6.55
C HIS A 188 -37.61 -23.19 5.29
N PHE A 189 -37.03 -23.20 4.09
CA PHE A 189 -37.76 -23.15 2.83
C PHE A 189 -37.33 -24.27 1.89
N GLU A 190 -38.30 -24.97 1.28
CA GLU A 190 -38.04 -26.06 0.33
C GLU A 190 -37.63 -25.57 -1.07
N SER A 191 -37.98 -24.33 -1.44
CA SER A 191 -37.64 -23.71 -2.73
C SER A 191 -37.41 -22.21 -2.60
N VAL A 192 -36.65 -21.62 -3.54
CA VAL A 192 -36.36 -20.17 -3.56
C VAL A 192 -37.65 -19.34 -3.74
N ASP A 193 -38.63 -19.87 -4.47
CA ASP A 193 -39.92 -19.20 -4.69
C ASP A 193 -40.74 -19.10 -3.41
N SER A 194 -40.61 -20.08 -2.51
CA SER A 194 -41.27 -20.09 -1.19
C SER A 194 -40.70 -19.05 -0.21
N MET A 195 -39.52 -18.50 -0.50
CA MET A 195 -38.85 -17.50 0.34
C MET A 195 -39.26 -16.06 -0.02
N ASN A 196 -40.03 -15.87 -1.10
CA ASN A 196 -40.53 -14.57 -1.50
C ASN A 196 -41.43 -13.96 -0.42
N ASN A 197 -41.11 -12.72 -0.02
CA ASN A 197 -41.80 -11.98 1.05
C ASN A 197 -41.70 -12.60 2.45
N CYS A 198 -40.78 -13.54 2.71
CA CYS A 198 -40.59 -14.09 4.05
C CYS A 198 -40.35 -12.99 5.10
N GLY A 199 -39.65 -11.91 4.75
CA GLY A 199 -39.39 -10.79 5.67
C GLY A 199 -40.62 -9.94 6.04
N LYS A 200 -41.78 -10.20 5.42
CA LYS A 200 -43.08 -9.57 5.74
C LYS A 200 -44.01 -10.49 6.52
N VAL A 201 -43.61 -11.73 6.76
CA VAL A 201 -44.35 -12.69 7.58
C VAL A 201 -43.97 -12.43 9.04
N ASP A 202 -44.96 -12.31 9.92
CA ASP A 202 -44.74 -12.14 11.36
C ASP A 202 -44.37 -13.49 12.00
N ASN A 203 -43.28 -14.08 11.53
CA ASN A 203 -42.73 -15.33 12.06
C ASN A 203 -41.20 -15.24 12.16
N SER A 204 -40.74 -14.93 13.37
CA SER A 204 -39.31 -14.74 13.64
C SER A 204 -38.48 -16.01 13.50
N THR A 205 -39.08 -17.21 13.50
CA THR A 205 -38.31 -18.47 13.36
C THR A 205 -37.79 -18.70 11.94
N LEU A 206 -38.35 -18.02 10.94
CA LEU A 206 -37.91 -18.08 9.54
C LEU A 206 -36.69 -17.18 9.26
N LEU A 207 -36.27 -16.38 10.25
CA LEU A 207 -35.22 -15.39 10.11
C LEU A 207 -33.93 -15.84 10.80
N PHE A 208 -32.79 -15.31 10.34
CA PHE A 208 -31.54 -15.43 11.07
C PHE A 208 -31.65 -14.82 12.47
N GLN A 209 -31.33 -15.61 13.50
CA GLN A 209 -31.46 -15.21 14.90
C GLN A 209 -30.30 -14.35 15.41
N GLN A 210 -29.19 -14.31 14.68
CA GLN A 210 -27.96 -13.64 15.11
C GLN A 210 -27.86 -12.24 14.49
N GLY A 211 -27.46 -11.25 15.31
CA GLY A 211 -27.16 -9.90 14.84
C GLY A 211 -25.89 -9.84 14.00
N CYS A 212 -25.89 -9.04 12.93
CA CYS A 212 -24.75 -8.96 12.03
C CYS A 212 -23.50 -8.37 12.66
N PHE A 213 -23.61 -7.50 13.68
CA PHE A 213 -22.45 -6.87 14.29
C PHE A 213 -21.51 -7.89 14.94
N GLU A 214 -22.04 -8.84 15.71
CA GLU A 214 -21.20 -9.78 16.45
C GLU A 214 -20.44 -10.72 15.50
N VAL A 215 -21.14 -11.25 14.49
CA VAL A 215 -20.56 -12.10 13.45
C VAL A 215 -19.57 -11.33 12.58
N PHE A 216 -19.93 -10.11 12.17
CA PHE A 216 -19.06 -9.26 11.36
C PHE A 216 -17.81 -8.83 12.12
N ALA A 217 -17.94 -8.50 13.40
CA ALA A 217 -16.81 -8.14 14.25
C ALA A 217 -15.86 -9.33 14.39
N ASP A 218 -16.36 -10.54 14.69
CA ASP A 218 -15.53 -11.74 14.81
C ASP A 218 -14.83 -12.09 13.48
N TRP A 219 -15.58 -12.07 12.38
CA TRP A 219 -15.03 -12.24 11.03
C TRP A 219 -13.93 -11.22 10.73
N LEU A 220 -14.15 -9.95 11.06
CA LEU A 220 -13.18 -8.88 10.86
C LEU A 220 -11.94 -9.08 11.74
N TYR A 221 -12.11 -9.43 13.02
CA TYR A 221 -11.00 -9.72 13.94
C TYR A 221 -10.14 -10.87 13.45
N HIS A 222 -10.74 -11.93 12.89
CA HIS A 222 -10.01 -13.04 12.31
C HIS A 222 -9.12 -12.60 11.15
N HIS A 223 -9.65 -11.80 10.22
CA HIS A 223 -8.88 -11.29 9.08
C HIS A 223 -7.82 -10.26 9.50
N VAL A 224 -8.14 -9.40 10.47
CA VAL A 224 -7.19 -8.43 11.05
C VAL A 224 -6.05 -9.15 11.77
N ALA A 225 -6.33 -10.28 12.44
CA ALA A 225 -5.28 -11.08 13.06
C ALA A 225 -4.28 -11.61 12.03
N ILE A 226 -4.77 -12.12 10.89
CA ILE A 226 -3.90 -12.55 9.78
C ILE A 226 -3.07 -11.38 9.24
N MET A 227 -3.67 -10.21 9.04
CA MET A 227 -2.97 -8.99 8.61
C MET A 227 -1.88 -8.57 9.62
N ASN A 228 -2.15 -8.71 10.92
CA ASN A 228 -1.17 -8.40 11.96
C ASN A 228 0.06 -9.33 11.91
N TRP A 229 -0.14 -10.62 11.63
CA TRP A 229 0.98 -11.56 11.43
C TRP A 229 1.83 -11.20 10.20
N ILE A 230 1.18 -10.83 9.09
CA ILE A 230 1.88 -10.37 7.88
C ILE A 230 2.67 -9.10 8.17
N SER A 231 2.05 -8.13 8.87
CA SER A 231 2.71 -6.90 9.30
C SER A 231 3.95 -7.22 10.16
N PHE A 232 3.83 -8.08 11.16
CA PHE A 232 4.95 -8.47 12.01
C PHE A 232 6.11 -9.10 11.20
N ALA A 233 5.81 -9.96 10.23
CA ALA A 233 6.82 -10.54 9.34
C ALA A 233 7.52 -9.47 8.48
N LEU A 234 6.77 -8.48 7.99
CA LEU A 234 7.34 -7.33 7.26
C LEU A 234 8.27 -6.51 8.14
N LEU A 235 7.90 -6.26 9.40
CA LEU A 235 8.77 -5.52 10.34
C LEU A 235 10.11 -6.25 10.54
N ILE A 236 10.09 -7.58 10.68
CA ILE A 236 11.32 -8.38 10.76
C ILE A 236 12.17 -8.22 9.49
N ALA A 237 11.54 -8.28 8.31
CA ALA A 237 12.23 -8.11 7.03
C ALA A 237 12.86 -6.72 6.88
N GLU A 238 12.19 -5.65 7.36
CA GLU A 238 12.74 -4.30 7.41
C GLU A 238 13.97 -4.22 8.32
N LEU A 239 13.92 -4.82 9.52
CA LEU A 239 15.04 -4.85 10.44
C LEU A 239 16.25 -5.62 9.87
N VAL A 240 16.01 -6.75 9.21
CA VAL A 240 17.07 -7.51 8.52
C VAL A 240 17.68 -6.67 7.39
N SER A 241 16.85 -6.01 6.58
CA SER A 241 17.30 -5.15 5.49
C SER A 241 18.10 -3.95 5.99
N LEU A 242 17.68 -3.35 7.12
CA LEU A 242 18.38 -2.28 7.81
C LEU A 242 19.73 -2.75 8.36
N ALA A 243 19.79 -3.92 9.00
CA ALA A 243 21.02 -4.50 9.52
C ALA A 243 22.03 -4.81 8.40
N LEU A 244 21.54 -5.29 7.25
CA LEU A 244 22.36 -5.48 6.04
C LEU A 244 22.86 -4.14 5.50
N ALA A 245 22.01 -3.12 5.39
CA ALA A 245 22.40 -1.79 4.92
C ALA A 245 23.48 -1.15 5.82
N ILE A 246 23.31 -1.19 7.14
CA ILE A 246 24.29 -0.69 8.11
C ILE A 246 25.61 -1.48 8.02
N SER A 247 25.53 -2.80 7.86
CA SER A 247 26.71 -3.65 7.66
C SER A 247 27.47 -3.29 6.37
N LEU A 248 26.75 -2.92 5.31
CA LEU A 248 27.34 -2.45 4.05
C LEU A 248 28.02 -1.09 4.23
N VAL A 249 27.38 -0.13 4.92
CA VAL A 249 27.97 1.20 5.22
C VAL A 249 29.32 1.05 5.93
N ARG A 250 29.41 0.15 6.91
CA ARG A 250 30.64 -0.06 7.70
C ARG A 250 31.74 -0.80 6.94
N SER A 251 31.41 -1.43 5.82
CA SER A 251 32.34 -2.31 5.13
C SER A 251 33.44 -1.57 4.36
N GLU A 252 34.66 -2.11 4.41
CA GLU A 252 35.82 -1.54 3.71
C GLU A 252 35.65 -1.58 2.18
N SER A 253 34.93 -2.57 1.63
CA SER A 253 34.64 -2.60 0.19
C SER A 253 33.72 -1.46 -0.22
N PHE A 254 32.74 -1.08 0.61
CA PHE A 254 31.87 0.04 0.31
C PHE A 254 32.61 1.37 0.42
N LYS A 255 33.49 1.52 1.43
CA LYS A 255 34.38 2.69 1.54
C LYS A 255 35.28 2.83 0.31
N LYS A 256 35.93 1.74 -0.12
CA LYS A 256 36.79 1.72 -1.31
C LYS A 256 36.01 2.04 -2.58
N GLY A 257 34.87 1.39 -2.81
CA GLY A 257 34.00 1.65 -3.96
C GLY A 257 33.51 3.09 -4.00
N SER A 258 33.07 3.64 -2.86
CA SER A 258 32.65 5.04 -2.75
C SER A 258 33.79 6.02 -3.05
N SER A 259 35.01 5.72 -2.59
CA SER A 259 36.19 6.55 -2.89
C SER A 259 36.58 6.51 -4.37
N GLN A 260 36.47 5.34 -5.01
CA GLN A 260 36.74 5.18 -6.44
C GLN A 260 35.70 5.93 -7.27
N ALA A 261 34.40 5.73 -6.98
CA ALA A 261 33.32 6.41 -7.67
C ALA A 261 33.46 7.95 -7.61
N ARG A 262 33.88 8.49 -6.46
CA ARG A 262 34.15 9.93 -6.32
C ARG A 262 35.35 10.40 -7.15
N ARG A 263 36.41 9.57 -7.27
CA ARG A 263 37.56 9.88 -8.14
C ARG A 263 37.15 9.88 -9.61
N ASP A 264 36.35 8.90 -10.02
CA ASP A 264 35.87 8.79 -11.40
C ASP A 264 34.95 9.98 -11.75
N GLU A 265 34.10 10.41 -10.82
CA GLU A 265 33.28 11.62 -10.94
C GLU A 265 34.13 12.89 -11.06
N TYR A 266 35.15 13.05 -10.20
CA TYR A 266 36.08 14.19 -10.27
C TYR A 266 36.83 14.24 -11.60
N HIS A 267 37.34 13.09 -12.09
CA HIS A 267 38.01 13.02 -13.38
C HIS A 267 37.08 13.40 -14.54
N ARG A 268 35.81 12.98 -14.49
CA ARG A 268 34.82 13.35 -15.52
C ARG A 268 34.59 14.86 -15.57
N CYS A 269 34.37 15.50 -14.42
CA CYS A 269 34.21 16.96 -14.37
C CYS A 269 35.46 17.70 -14.84
N LEU A 270 36.65 17.17 -14.55
CA LEU A 270 37.91 17.80 -14.95
C LEU A 270 38.11 17.74 -16.47
N VAL A 271 37.74 16.63 -17.12
CA VAL A 271 37.73 16.52 -18.59
C VAL A 271 36.72 17.52 -19.19
N GLU A 272 35.51 17.59 -18.64
CA GLU A 272 34.47 18.51 -19.12
C GLU A 272 34.87 19.98 -18.98
N MET A 273 35.54 20.36 -17.88
CA MET A 273 36.09 21.71 -17.73
C MET A 273 37.19 22.01 -18.75
N ASN A 274 38.11 21.07 -18.98
CA ASN A 274 39.18 21.26 -19.97
C ASN A 274 38.61 21.42 -21.39
N ASP A 275 37.57 20.66 -21.74
CA ASP A 275 36.89 20.80 -23.03
C ASP A 275 36.20 22.16 -23.17
N LEU A 276 35.58 22.67 -22.10
CA LEU A 276 34.97 24.01 -22.07
C LEU A 276 36.00 25.13 -22.18
N ASP A 277 37.15 25.00 -21.53
CA ASP A 277 38.24 25.98 -21.63
C ASP A 277 38.89 25.95 -23.02
N ALA A 278 39.10 24.76 -23.60
CA ALA A 278 39.55 24.64 -25.00
C ALA A 278 38.56 25.27 -25.99
N ALA A 279 37.25 25.11 -25.76
CA ALA A 279 36.22 25.77 -26.56
C ALA A 279 36.20 27.30 -26.36
N ARG A 280 36.51 27.81 -25.16
CA ARG A 280 36.62 29.25 -24.88
C ARG A 280 37.85 29.84 -25.58
N ASP A 281 39.00 29.20 -25.51
CA ASP A 281 40.23 29.66 -26.16
C ASP A 281 40.08 29.78 -27.68
N LEU A 282 39.40 28.81 -28.31
CA LEU A 282 39.06 28.88 -29.74
C LEU A 282 38.12 30.06 -30.07
N ARG A 283 37.25 30.48 -29.14
CA ARG A 283 36.35 31.62 -29.31
C ARG A 283 37.03 32.97 -29.05
N ILE A 284 38.12 33.03 -28.28
CA ILE A 284 38.88 34.28 -28.05
C ILE A 284 39.90 34.53 -29.18
N ARG A 285 40.41 33.49 -29.84
CA ARG A 285 41.33 33.62 -30.99
C ARG A 285 40.75 33.78 -32.42
N PRO A 286 39.45 34.03 -32.69
CA PRO A 286 38.99 34.22 -34.07
C PRO A 286 39.32 35.60 -34.65
N MET A 287 39.92 36.52 -33.88
CA MET A 287 40.26 37.89 -34.33
C MET A 287 41.72 38.13 -34.72
N ASP A 288 42.66 37.24 -34.37
CA ASP A 288 44.08 37.44 -34.76
C ASP A 288 44.41 36.91 -36.17
N ARG A 289 43.46 36.27 -36.87
CA ARG A 289 43.70 35.67 -38.20
C ARG A 289 43.20 36.51 -39.37
N ILE A 290 42.77 37.76 -39.16
CA ILE A 290 42.34 38.67 -40.23
C ILE A 290 43.44 39.72 -40.55
N GLY A 291 44.50 39.83 -39.74
CA GLY A 291 45.57 40.83 -39.91
C GLY A 291 46.66 40.51 -40.95
N ASP A 292 46.90 39.23 -41.27
CA ASP A 292 48.10 38.84 -42.04
C ASP A 292 47.89 38.75 -43.57
N ALA A 293 46.80 39.30 -44.12
CA ALA A 293 46.55 39.31 -45.57
C ALA A 293 46.79 40.67 -46.23
N ALA A 294 47.41 41.64 -45.54
CA ALA A 294 47.54 43.01 -46.02
C ALA A 294 48.98 43.54 -45.95
N GLN A 295 49.97 42.81 -46.45
CA GLN A 295 51.18 43.42 -47.02
C GLN A 295 52.01 42.33 -47.71
N ASP A 296 52.06 42.34 -49.04
CA ASP A 296 53.22 42.79 -49.84
C ASP A 296 53.07 42.33 -51.32
N PRO A 297 53.75 42.96 -52.29
CA PRO A 297 53.21 43.92 -53.27
C PRO A 297 52.81 43.35 -54.64
#